data_AF-A0A7X5VPN8-F1
#
_entry.id   AF-A0A7X5VPN8-F1
#
_cell.length_a   1.000
_cell.length_b   1.000
_cell.length_c   1.000
_cell.angle_alpha   90.00
_cell.angle_beta   90.00
_cell.angle_gamma   90.00
#
_symmetry.space_group_name_H-M   'P 1'
#
loop_
_entity.id
_entity.type
_entity.pdbx_description
1 polymer ?
#
loop_
_entity_poly.entity_id
_entity_poly.type
_entity_poly.pdbx_seq_one_letter_code
_entity_poly.pdbx_strand_id
1 'polypeptide(L)'
;MTESPPTQGPVQRMLTAVGHAFSNRRSGAVILLSFASGLPLGLVWISIPDWMRSEGIDIRIVGLTTLAHAPWTFKMLWSPLMDKFSIPWLGRRRGWIAVCQILLFALTLALAASGSPEA
;
A
#
# COMPACT_ATOMS: atom_id res chain seq x y z
N MET A 1 -22.53 50.26 17.55
CA MET A 1 -23.17 48.93 17.53
C MET A 1 -22.41 48.09 16.51
N THR A 2 -21.27 47.53 16.92
CA THR A 2 -20.46 46.62 16.09
C THR A 2 -20.88 45.21 16.44
N GLU A 3 -21.83 44.65 15.69
CA GLU A 3 -22.24 43.26 15.89
C GLU A 3 -21.04 42.35 15.62
N SER A 4 -20.59 41.65 16.65
CA SER A 4 -19.61 40.57 16.53
C SER A 4 -20.18 39.51 15.58
N PRO A 5 -19.40 39.00 14.59
CA PRO A 5 -19.89 37.98 13.68
C PRO A 5 -20.35 36.75 14.49
N PRO A 6 -21.46 36.09 14.10
CA PRO A 6 -21.98 34.94 14.83
C PRO A 6 -20.90 33.87 14.92
N THR A 7 -20.61 33.43 16.16
CA THR A 7 -19.67 32.35 16.45
C THR A 7 -20.24 31.04 15.92
N GLN A 8 -19.86 30.70 14.69
CA GLN A 8 -20.22 29.43 14.06
C GLN A 8 -19.79 28.26 14.97
N GLY A 9 -20.70 27.33 15.24
CA GLY A 9 -20.38 26.15 16.03
C GLY A 9 -19.26 25.32 15.37
N PRO A 10 -18.46 24.56 16.15
CA PRO A 10 -17.34 23.77 15.62
C PRO A 10 -17.76 22.83 14.47
N VAL A 11 -18.99 22.31 14.51
CA VAL A 11 -19.58 21.47 13.45
C VAL A 11 -19.84 22.27 12.16
N GLN A 12 -20.38 23.49 12.26
CA GLN A 12 -20.64 24.34 11.08
C GLN A 12 -19.33 24.74 10.37
N ARG A 13 -18.27 24.99 11.14
CA ARG A 13 -16.93 25.26 10.59
C ARG A 13 -16.36 24.03 9.86
N MET A 14 -16.58 22.83 10.39
CA MET A 14 -16.17 21.58 9.74
C MET A 14 -16.97 21.33 8.46
N LEU A 15 -18.30 21.51 8.48
CA LEU A 15 -19.16 21.28 7.31
C LEU A 15 -18.85 22.26 6.17
N THR A 16 -18.63 23.54 6.48
CA THR A 16 -18.27 24.55 5.48
C THR A 16 -16.85 24.35 4.95
N ALA A 17 -15.88 23.97 5.79
CA ALA A 17 -14.53 23.63 5.36
C ALA A 17 -14.49 22.40 4.45
N VAL A 18 -15.26 21.36 4.78
CA VAL A 18 -15.41 20.16 3.94
C VAL A 18 -16.06 20.53 2.60
N GLY A 19 -17.13 21.32 2.60
CA GLY A 19 -17.78 21.81 1.37
C GLY A 19 -16.82 22.60 0.47
N HIS A 20 -16.03 23.51 1.04
CA HIS A 20 -15.00 24.25 0.29
C HIS A 20 -13.86 23.36 -0.20
N ALA A 21 -13.47 22.33 0.56
CA ALA A 21 -12.47 21.37 0.12
C ALA A 21 -12.95 20.55 -1.09
N PHE A 22 -14.22 20.11 -1.11
CA PHE A 22 -14.79 19.38 -2.25
C PHE A 22 -15.09 20.27 -3.47
N SER A 23 -15.27 21.58 -3.29
CA SER A 23 -15.53 22.54 -4.38
C SER A 23 -14.30 22.83 -5.26
N ASN A 24 -13.09 22.48 -4.80
CA ASN A 24 -11.86 22.77 -5.53
C ASN A 24 -11.64 21.79 -6.71
N ARG A 25 -11.25 22.30 -7.89
CA ARG A 25 -10.90 21.46 -9.07
C ARG A 25 -9.86 20.38 -8.76
N ARG A 26 -8.96 20.67 -7.80
CA ARG A 26 -7.94 19.72 -7.33
C ARG A 26 -8.55 18.47 -6.70
N SER A 27 -9.69 18.59 -6.00
CA SER A 27 -10.37 17.46 -5.36
C SER A 27 -10.98 16.52 -6.40
N GLY A 28 -11.56 17.07 -7.47
CA GLY A 28 -12.00 16.28 -8.62
C GLY A 28 -10.85 15.53 -9.30
N ALA A 29 -9.70 16.20 -9.49
CA ALA A 29 -8.50 15.56 -10.04
C ALA A 29 -7.96 14.44 -9.14
N VAL A 30 -7.95 14.64 -7.82
CA VAL A 30 -7.53 13.61 -6.85
C VAL A 30 -8.49 12.41 -6.84
N ILE A 31 -9.80 12.65 -6.94
CA ILE A 31 -10.80 11.57 -7.03
C ILE A 31 -10.61 10.76 -8.31
N LEU A 32 -10.48 11.43 -9.47
CA LEU A 32 -10.24 10.76 -10.75
C LEU A 32 -8.91 10.01 -10.75
N LEU A 33 -7.85 10.60 -10.20
CA LEU A 33 -6.55 9.95 -10.07
C LEU A 33 -6.62 8.74 -9.14
N SER A 34 -7.33 8.84 -8.02
CA SER A 34 -7.51 7.73 -7.08
C SER A 34 -8.31 6.60 -7.71
N PHE A 35 -9.35 6.94 -8.48
CA PHE A 35 -10.14 5.98 -9.24
C PHE A 35 -9.32 5.30 -10.33
N ALA A 36 -8.59 6.08 -11.14
CA ALA A 36 -7.70 5.59 -12.19
C ALA A 36 -6.54 4.75 -11.64
N SER A 37 -6.06 5.01 -10.43
CA SER A 37 -5.04 4.20 -9.77
C SER A 37 -5.61 2.95 -9.10
N GLY A 38 -6.87 2.98 -8.64
CA GLY A 38 -7.50 1.87 -7.92
C GLY A 38 -8.07 0.80 -8.85
N LEU A 39 -8.65 1.20 -9.98
CA LEU A 39 -9.24 0.28 -10.96
C LEU A 39 -8.23 -0.74 -11.52
N PRO A 40 -7.06 -0.33 -12.05
CA PRO A 40 -6.10 -1.27 -12.62
C PRO A 40 -5.54 -2.18 -11.54
N LEU A 41 -5.32 -1.65 -10.33
CA LEU A 41 -4.83 -2.44 -9.22
C LEU A 41 -5.82 -3.58 -8.92
N GLY A 42 -7.08 -3.26 -8.61
CA GLY A 42 -8.10 -4.27 -8.31
C GLY A 42 -8.33 -5.25 -9.45
N LEU A 43 -8.29 -4.76 -10.70
CA LEU A 43 -8.38 -5.60 -11.89
C LEU A 43 -7.23 -6.60 -11.96
N VAL A 44 -5.98 -6.17 -11.76
CA VAL A 44 -4.81 -7.06 -11.77
C VAL A 44 -4.92 -8.14 -10.69
N TRP A 45 -5.34 -7.76 -9.48
CA TRP A 45 -5.53 -8.70 -8.37
C TRP A 45 -6.53 -9.82 -8.64
N ILE A 46 -7.56 -9.54 -9.45
CA ILE A 46 -8.60 -10.52 -9.79
C ILE A 46 -8.25 -11.24 -11.09
N SER A 47 -7.77 -10.51 -12.09
CA SER A 47 -7.50 -11.00 -13.44
C SER A 47 -6.31 -11.95 -13.50
N ILE A 48 -5.25 -11.72 -12.73
CA ILE A 48 -4.08 -12.62 -12.74
C ILE A 48 -4.45 -14.03 -12.24
N PRO A 49 -5.08 -14.21 -11.07
CA PRO A 49 -5.52 -15.54 -10.61
C PRO A 49 -6.55 -16.19 -11.53
N ASP A 50 -7.44 -15.42 -12.13
CA ASP A 50 -8.47 -15.93 -13.04
C ASP A 50 -7.85 -16.42 -14.37
N TRP A 51 -6.96 -15.63 -14.95
CA TRP A 51 -6.20 -16.00 -16.14
C TRP A 51 -5.32 -17.24 -15.86
N MET A 52 -4.61 -17.28 -14.74
CA MET A 52 -3.81 -18.47 -14.37
C MET A 52 -4.67 -19.74 -14.29
N ARG A 53 -5.88 -19.66 -13.74
CA ARG A 53 -6.82 -20.79 -13.73
C ARG A 53 -7.26 -21.18 -15.14
N SER A 54 -7.47 -20.20 -16.03
CA SER A 54 -7.87 -20.46 -17.42
C SER A 54 -6.76 -21.13 -18.25
N GLU A 55 -5.49 -20.84 -17.96
CA GLU A 55 -4.31 -21.49 -18.56
C GLU A 55 -4.03 -22.89 -17.98
N GLY A 56 -4.88 -23.37 -17.06
CA GLY A 56 -4.71 -24.69 -16.44
C GLY A 56 -3.59 -24.75 -15.40
N ILE A 57 -3.12 -23.61 -14.90
CA ILE A 57 -2.13 -23.57 -13.80
C ILE A 57 -2.77 -24.12 -12.53
N ASP A 58 -2.04 -25.00 -11.83
CA ASP A 58 -2.50 -25.63 -10.59
C ASP A 58 -2.95 -24.57 -9.56
N ILE A 59 -4.11 -24.81 -8.94
CA ILE A 59 -4.65 -24.01 -7.83
C ILE A 59 -3.64 -23.85 -6.69
N ARG A 60 -2.73 -24.81 -6.51
CA ARG A 60 -1.61 -24.71 -5.55
C ARG A 60 -0.71 -23.52 -5.87
N ILE A 61 -0.35 -23.31 -7.13
CA ILE A 61 0.51 -22.20 -7.58
C ILE A 61 -0.25 -20.88 -7.44
N VAL A 62 -1.53 -20.84 -7.83
CA VAL A 62 -2.40 -19.66 -7.61
C VAL A 62 -2.50 -19.31 -6.12
N GLY A 63 -2.58 -20.32 -5.25
CA GLY A 63 -2.53 -20.17 -3.80
C GLY A 63 -1.19 -19.63 -3.31
N LEU A 64 -0.06 -20.12 -3.85
CA LEU A 64 1.28 -19.60 -3.55
C LEU A 64 1.43 -18.14 -3.97
N THR A 65 0.93 -17.75 -5.15
CA THR A 65 0.91 -16.35 -5.60
C THR A 65 0.08 -15.48 -4.65
N THR A 66 -1.06 -16.00 -4.17
CA THR A 66 -1.89 -15.29 -3.17
C THR A 66 -1.15 -15.15 -1.83
N LEU A 67 -0.39 -16.17 -1.42
CA LEU A 67 0.43 -16.16 -0.22
C LEU A 67 1.58 -15.15 -0.31
N ALA A 68 2.07 -14.81 -1.50
CA ALA A 68 3.07 -13.75 -1.69
C ALA A 68 2.58 -12.38 -1.20
N HIS A 69 1.26 -12.18 -1.11
CA HIS A 69 0.67 -10.96 -0.57
C HIS A 69 0.48 -10.97 0.95
N ALA A 70 0.79 -12.08 1.62
CA ALA A 70 0.72 -12.21 3.07
C ALA A 70 1.44 -11.08 3.86
N PRO A 71 2.62 -10.57 3.43
CA PRO A 71 3.28 -9.47 4.14
C PRO A 71 2.43 -8.20 4.24
N TRP A 72 1.55 -7.94 3.27
CA TRP A 72 0.62 -6.81 3.32
C TRP A 72 -0.45 -6.98 4.40
N THR A 73 -0.97 -8.20 4.55
CA THR A 73 -1.95 -8.53 5.60
C THR A 73 -1.29 -8.56 6.99
N PHE A 74 -0.06 -9.06 7.09
CA PHE A 74 0.69 -9.13 8.35
C PHE A 74 1.35 -7.81 8.78
N LYS A 75 1.02 -6.69 8.14
CA LYS A 75 1.52 -5.35 8.52
C LYS A 75 1.28 -5.03 10.00
N MET A 76 0.16 -5.50 10.58
CA MET A 76 -0.16 -5.34 12.00
C MET A 76 0.78 -6.13 12.92
N LEU A 77 1.21 -7.32 12.51
CA LEU A 77 2.08 -8.20 13.30
C LEU A 77 3.55 -7.79 13.23
N TRP A 78 3.98 -7.29 12.07
CA TRP A 78 5.36 -6.83 11.88
C TRP A 78 5.61 -5.42 12.43
N SER A 79 4.59 -4.55 12.53
CA SER A 79 4.70 -3.22 13.16
C SER A 79 5.34 -3.25 14.57
N PRO A 80 4.87 -4.07 15.54
CA PRO A 80 5.51 -4.17 16.87
C PRO A 80 6.86 -4.89 16.83
N LEU A 81 7.09 -5.81 15.89
CA LEU A 81 8.38 -6.48 15.71
C LEU A 81 9.46 -5.47 15.27
N MET A 82 9.10 -4.57 14.36
CA MET A 82 9.99 -3.48 13.94
C MET A 82 10.29 -2.50 15.06
N ASP A 83 9.29 -2.23 15.90
CA ASP A 83 9.42 -1.20 16.92
C ASP A 83 10.33 -1.63 18.10
N LYS A 84 10.44 -2.94 18.37
CA LYS A 84 11.33 -3.53 19.40
C LYS A 84 12.79 -3.71 18.94
N PHE A 85 13.02 -4.03 17.67
CA PHE A 85 14.38 -4.24 17.15
C PHE A 85 14.91 -2.94 16.54
N SER A 86 15.46 -2.05 17.38
CA SER A 86 16.17 -0.86 16.92
C SER A 86 17.65 -1.17 16.74
N ILE A 87 18.16 -1.08 15.50
CA ILE A 87 19.61 -1.20 15.26
C ILE A 87 20.30 0.00 15.93
N PRO A 88 21.24 -0.22 16.87
CA PRO A 88 21.81 0.83 17.71
C PRO A 88 22.50 1.96 16.92
N TRP A 89 22.98 1.66 15.71
CA TRP A 89 23.89 2.53 14.96
C TRP A 89 23.23 3.37 13.86
N LEU A 90 22.02 3.02 13.39
CA LEU A 90 21.39 3.66 12.22
C LEU A 90 20.01 4.29 12.50
N GLY A 91 19.51 4.21 13.73
CA GLY A 91 18.18 4.69 14.10
C GLY A 91 17.05 3.79 13.57
N ARG A 92 15.91 3.86 14.26
CA ARG A 92 14.80 2.89 14.13
C ARG A 92 14.24 2.76 12.70
N ARG A 93 14.14 3.86 11.95
CA ARG A 93 13.62 3.86 10.57
C ARG A 93 14.65 3.44 9.52
N ARG A 94 15.88 3.96 9.58
CA ARG A 94 16.89 3.71 8.53
C ARG A 94 17.50 2.32 8.66
N GLY A 95 17.64 1.79 9.89
CA GLY A 95 18.13 0.44 10.12
C GLY A 95 17.23 -0.62 9.49
N TRP A 96 15.91 -0.51 9.69
CA TRP A 96 14.96 -1.43 9.08
C TRP A 96 14.88 -1.32 7.57
N ILE A 97 14.96 -0.11 7.00
CA ILE A 97 15.03 0.07 5.55
C ILE A 97 16.26 -0.64 4.99
N ALA A 98 17.43 -0.48 5.61
CA ALA A 98 18.65 -1.15 5.17
C ALA A 98 18.56 -2.68 5.28
N VAL A 99 18.00 -3.21 6.37
CA VAL A 99 17.78 -4.65 6.54
C VAL A 99 16.82 -5.20 5.49
N CYS A 100 15.68 -4.54 5.28
CA CYS A 100 14.73 -4.93 4.25
C CYS A 100 15.37 -4.88 2.86
N GLN A 101 16.19 -3.87 2.57
CA GLN A 101 16.87 -3.73 1.29
C GLN A 101 17.89 -4.85 1.06
N ILE A 102 18.69 -5.20 2.07
CA ILE A 102 19.66 -6.31 2.00
C ILE A 102 18.92 -7.63 1.84
N LEU A 103 17.85 -7.86 2.61
CA LEU A 103 17.04 -9.07 2.53
C LEU A 103 16.40 -9.21 1.14
N LEU A 104 15.80 -8.15 0.61
CA LEU A 104 15.24 -8.11 -0.75
C LEU A 104 16.31 -8.39 -1.81
N PHE A 105 17.49 -7.78 -1.68
CA PHE A 105 18.59 -8.01 -2.59
C PHE A 105 19.05 -9.48 -2.56
N ALA A 106 19.24 -10.05 -1.37
CA ALA A 106 19.63 -11.44 -1.20
C ALA A 106 18.58 -12.43 -1.74
N LEU A 107 17.29 -12.19 -1.47
CA LEU A 107 16.21 -13.03 -1.99
C LEU A 107 16.09 -12.93 -3.51
N THR A 108 16.25 -11.74 -4.08
CA THR A 108 16.26 -11.55 -5.54
C THR A 108 17.44 -12.27 -6.17
N LEU A 109 18.63 -12.21 -5.57
CA LEU A 109 19.79 -12.96 -6.03
C LEU A 109 19.59 -14.47 -5.91
N ALA A 110 18.97 -14.94 -4.82
CA ALA A 110 18.65 -16.36 -4.65
C ALA A 110 17.65 -16.84 -5.71
N LEU A 111 16.63 -16.04 -6.02
CA LEU A 111 15.67 -16.34 -7.08
C LEU A 111 16.36 -16.36 -8.45
N ALA A 112 17.20 -15.36 -8.74
CA ALA A 112 17.97 -15.30 -9.98
C ALA A 112 18.93 -16.50 -10.13
N ALA A 113 19.53 -16.96 -9.02
CA ALA A 113 20.39 -18.13 -9.02
C ALA A 113 19.61 -19.45 -9.16
N SER A 114 18.35 -19.49 -8.72
CA SER A 114 17.46 -20.65 -8.91
C SER A 114 16.87 -20.75 -10.32
N GLY A 115 16.94 -19.68 -11.12
CA GLY A 115 16.64 -19.72 -12.54
C GLY A 115 17.81 -20.36 -13.29
N SER A 116 17.83 -21.69 -13.34
CA SER A 116 18.72 -22.44 -14.21
C SER A 116 18.59 -21.96 -15.66
N PRO A 117 19.70 -21.79 -16.41
CA PRO A 117 19.67 -21.47 -17.82
C PRO A 117 19.30 -22.74 -18.59
N GLU A 118 18.01 -23.02 -18.68
CA GLU A 118 17.46 -23.98 -19.65
C GLU A 118 17.18 -23.23 -20.97
N ALA A 119 18.19 -23.26 -21.82
CA ALA A 119 18.08 -23.18 -23.27
C ALA A 119 17.47 -24.45 -23.85
#